data_AF-A0A7S2GFP8-F1
#
_entry.id   AF-A0A7S2GFP8-F1
#
_cell.length_a   1.000
_cell.length_b   1.000
_cell.length_c   1.000
_cell.angle_alpha   90.00
_cell.angle_beta   90.00
_cell.angle_gamma   90.00
#
_symmetry.space_group_name_H-M   'P 1'
#
loop_
_entity.id
_entity.type
_entity.pdbx_description
1 polymer ?
#
loop_
_entity_poly.entity_id
_entity_poly.type
_entity_poly.pdbx_seq_one_letter_code
_entity_poly.pdbx_strand_id
1 'polypeptide(L)'
;GDHPDKQGERLRAMLPVLRAMVQTAHEFGGRHATIGVLWDYMALPAPVEAPPGPLPTQTHGGSQRDFPRWMAHAGTHVLLVDTMPTKSRHTVSRSFSSRGWCFVEEHLASLIKFPDILWDLGMHRTAETYAEILKQMLRRHRPPPLSPDRLALKLREGVRSGALSFSTRTEVEQAVRLYEHAFISAFTSFLEAYPGRTMIFFTQRGWGDAEAHELAESLRYIAARWPQAPKEAAPGGSGTFRATGAKEIIFAVSDGNKFSKEAKATLHDAVKGSHLKVR
;
A
#
# COMPACT_ATOMS: atom_id res chain seq x y z
N GLY A 1 24.70 -12.42 -7.75
CA GLY A 1 23.62 -13.40 -7.91
C GLY A 1 22.96 -13.19 -9.24
N ASP A 2 22.47 -14.26 -9.88
CA ASP A 2 21.70 -14.18 -11.13
C ASP A 2 20.37 -13.46 -10.94
N HIS A 3 19.89 -12.74 -11.97
CA HIS A 3 18.61 -12.02 -11.95
C HIS A 3 17.45 -12.99 -11.67
N PRO A 4 16.51 -12.68 -10.75
CA PRO A 4 15.43 -13.61 -10.38
C PRO A 4 14.53 -13.98 -11.58
N ASP A 5 14.24 -13.01 -12.46
CA ASP A 5 13.55 -13.25 -13.73
C ASP A 5 14.50 -13.26 -14.95
N LYS A 6 15.55 -14.08 -14.91
CA LYS A 6 16.61 -14.13 -15.97
C LYS A 6 16.06 -14.31 -17.38
N GLN A 7 14.94 -15.02 -17.52
CA GLN A 7 14.30 -15.26 -18.82
C GLN A 7 13.30 -14.18 -19.23
N GLY A 8 13.04 -13.18 -18.37
CA GLY A 8 12.06 -12.12 -18.60
C GLY A 8 10.61 -12.61 -18.65
N GLU A 9 10.27 -13.69 -17.94
CA GLU A 9 8.90 -14.24 -17.89
C GLU A 9 7.92 -13.21 -17.33
N ARG A 10 8.25 -12.56 -16.21
CA ARG A 10 7.41 -11.55 -15.56
C ARG A 10 7.43 -10.24 -16.34
N LEU A 11 8.60 -9.84 -16.84
CA LEU A 11 8.72 -8.67 -17.71
C LEU A 11 7.83 -8.78 -18.96
N ARG A 12 7.81 -9.95 -19.63
CA ARG A 12 6.92 -10.18 -20.77
C ARG A 12 5.44 -10.15 -20.38
N ALA A 13 5.08 -10.65 -19.21
CA ALA A 13 3.70 -10.61 -18.71
C ALA A 13 3.24 -9.18 -18.39
N MET A 14 4.14 -8.32 -17.91
CA MET A 14 3.81 -6.91 -17.61
C MET A 14 3.69 -6.03 -18.86
N LEU A 15 4.37 -6.38 -19.96
CA LEU A 15 4.38 -5.58 -21.18
C LEU A 15 3.00 -5.17 -21.72
N PRO A 16 2.00 -6.07 -21.89
CA PRO A 16 0.67 -5.67 -22.35
C PRO A 16 -0.02 -4.67 -21.39
N VAL A 17 0.18 -4.84 -20.08
CA VAL A 17 -0.35 -3.93 -19.06
C VAL A 17 0.25 -2.53 -19.21
N LEU A 18 1.58 -2.44 -19.31
CA LEU A 18 2.28 -1.16 -19.46
C LEU A 18 1.92 -0.46 -20.78
N ARG A 19 1.77 -1.21 -21.88
CA ARG A 19 1.31 -0.67 -23.17
C ARG A 19 -0.09 -0.07 -23.06
N ALA A 20 -1.03 -0.78 -22.43
CA ALA A 20 -2.39 -0.29 -22.23
C ALA A 20 -2.43 0.98 -21.34
N MET A 21 -1.59 1.04 -20.30
CA MET A 21 -1.47 2.25 -19.46
C MET A 21 -0.92 3.45 -20.25
N VAL A 22 0.13 3.27 -21.05
CA VAL A 22 0.69 4.35 -21.90
C VAL A 22 -0.33 4.81 -22.94
N GLN A 23 -1.03 3.88 -23.59
CA GLN A 23 -2.07 4.22 -24.55
C GLN A 23 -3.18 5.06 -23.90
N THR A 24 -3.64 4.64 -22.71
CA THR A 24 -4.64 5.38 -21.94
C THR A 24 -4.12 6.77 -21.57
N ALA A 25 -2.85 6.88 -21.15
CA ALA A 25 -2.23 8.18 -20.88
C ALA A 25 -2.23 9.08 -22.12
N HIS A 26 -1.96 8.54 -23.32
CA HIS A 26 -2.03 9.30 -24.57
C HIS A 26 -3.45 9.80 -24.88
N GLU A 27 -4.47 8.99 -24.62
CA GLU A 27 -5.88 9.35 -24.86
C GLU A 27 -6.32 10.53 -23.99
N PHE A 28 -5.88 10.59 -22.73
CA PHE A 28 -6.26 11.66 -21.79
C PHE A 28 -5.32 12.87 -21.79
N GLY A 29 -4.02 12.66 -21.98
CA GLY A 29 -2.97 13.69 -21.86
C GLY A 29 -2.30 14.08 -23.17
N GLY A 30 -2.74 13.52 -24.30
CA GLY A 30 -2.16 13.74 -25.62
C GLY A 30 -0.92 12.89 -25.91
N ARG A 31 -0.42 12.95 -27.15
CA ARG A 31 0.65 12.09 -27.68
C ARG A 31 2.00 12.11 -26.94
N HIS A 32 2.19 13.05 -26.01
CA HIS A 32 3.42 13.21 -25.24
C HIS A 32 3.24 12.79 -23.77
N ALA A 33 2.03 12.43 -23.35
CA ALA A 33 1.79 11.88 -22.04
C ALA A 33 2.51 10.53 -21.88
N THR A 34 2.96 10.22 -20.67
CA THR A 34 3.67 8.98 -20.38
C THR A 34 3.35 8.52 -18.97
N ILE A 35 3.82 7.33 -18.60
CA ILE A 35 3.76 6.81 -17.24
C ILE A 35 5.16 6.76 -16.65
N GLY A 36 5.29 7.14 -15.37
CA GLY A 36 6.47 6.83 -14.58
C GLY A 36 6.30 5.45 -13.95
N VAL A 37 7.29 4.58 -14.13
CA VAL A 37 7.30 3.25 -13.49
C VAL A 37 8.36 3.26 -12.40
N LEU A 38 7.91 3.18 -11.15
CA LEU A 38 8.77 2.84 -10.03
C LEU A 38 8.72 1.34 -9.84
N TRP A 39 9.87 0.70 -9.97
CA TRP A 39 9.99 -0.74 -9.83
C TRP A 39 10.75 -1.05 -8.55
N ASP A 40 10.09 -1.72 -7.60
CA ASP A 40 10.77 -2.34 -6.48
C ASP A 40 11.45 -3.63 -6.96
N TYR A 41 12.77 -3.57 -7.11
CA TYR A 41 13.52 -4.67 -7.69
C TYR A 41 13.50 -5.84 -6.69
N MET A 42 12.56 -6.77 -6.92
CA MET A 42 12.38 -8.05 -6.23
C MET A 42 13.65 -8.50 -5.51
N ALA A 43 13.72 -8.25 -4.20
CA ALA A 43 14.85 -8.59 -3.33
C ALA A 43 16.21 -8.23 -3.95
N LEU A 44 16.69 -7.00 -3.70
CA LEU A 44 18.12 -6.71 -3.84
C LEU A 44 18.90 -7.94 -3.36
N PRO A 45 19.81 -8.52 -4.17
CA PRO A 45 20.70 -9.54 -3.65
C PRO A 45 21.38 -8.90 -2.45
N ALA A 46 21.08 -9.42 -1.24
CA ALA A 46 21.92 -9.11 -0.11
C ALA A 46 23.34 -9.48 -0.57
N PRO A 47 24.30 -8.54 -0.57
CA PRO A 47 25.66 -8.89 -0.93
C PRO A 47 26.06 -10.06 -0.02
N VAL A 48 26.44 -11.18 -0.64
CA VAL A 48 26.79 -12.42 0.05
C VAL A 48 27.88 -12.15 1.09
N GLU A 49 28.73 -11.16 0.81
CA GLU A 49 29.63 -10.46 1.73
C GLU A 49 29.82 -9.05 1.15
N ALA A 50 29.24 -8.01 1.78
CA ALA A 50 29.79 -6.68 1.58
C ALA A 50 31.06 -6.60 2.45
N PRO A 51 32.23 -6.16 1.93
CA PRO A 51 33.36 -5.83 2.80
C PRO A 51 32.90 -4.79 3.83
N PRO A 52 33.53 -4.71 5.03
CA PRO A 52 33.18 -3.76 6.07
C PRO A 52 33.57 -2.34 5.64
N GLY A 53 32.82 -1.81 4.69
CA GLY A 53 32.85 -0.44 4.24
C GLY A 53 31.49 0.20 4.52
N PRO A 54 31.45 1.51 4.77
CA PRO A 54 30.20 2.21 4.99
C PRO A 54 29.29 2.03 3.77
N LEU A 55 28.08 1.52 3.99
CA LEU A 55 26.98 1.59 3.01
C LEU A 55 26.89 3.02 2.48
N PRO A 56 26.58 3.28 1.19
CA PRO A 56 26.43 4.64 0.69
C PRO A 56 25.25 5.31 1.38
N THR A 57 25.54 6.07 2.43
CA THR A 57 24.58 6.60 3.42
C THR A 57 23.69 7.71 2.90
N GLN A 58 23.93 8.24 1.69
CA GLN A 58 23.22 9.44 1.21
C GLN A 58 22.25 9.21 0.04
N THR A 59 22.39 8.15 -0.76
CA THR A 59 21.45 7.84 -1.86
C THR A 59 20.42 6.76 -1.52
N HIS A 60 20.70 5.92 -0.52
CA HIS A 60 19.78 4.86 -0.06
C HIS A 60 18.81 5.32 1.05
N GLY A 61 19.14 6.39 1.77
CA GLY A 61 18.33 6.88 2.90
C GLY A 61 17.03 7.57 2.49
N GLY A 62 17.01 8.25 1.34
CA GLY A 62 15.82 8.91 0.80
C GLY A 62 14.85 7.90 0.15
N SER A 63 15.36 7.01 -0.71
CA SER A 63 14.54 6.04 -1.43
C SER A 63 13.82 5.05 -0.50
N GLN A 64 14.45 4.59 0.58
CA GLN A 64 13.79 3.71 1.57
C GLN A 64 12.70 4.43 2.39
N ARG A 65 12.78 5.75 2.55
CA ARG A 65 11.77 6.54 3.28
C ARG A 65 10.59 6.92 2.39
N ASP A 66 10.85 7.24 1.13
CA ASP A 66 9.82 7.71 0.20
C ASP A 66 9.09 6.56 -0.51
N PHE A 67 9.74 5.41 -0.71
CA PHE A 67 9.10 4.25 -1.32
C PHE A 67 7.81 3.81 -0.61
N PRO A 68 7.79 3.59 0.73
CA PRO A 68 6.55 3.27 1.44
C PRO A 68 5.46 4.34 1.29
N ARG A 69 5.84 5.63 1.20
CA ARG A 69 4.89 6.74 1.00
C ARG A 69 4.27 6.67 -0.39
N TRP A 70 5.07 6.48 -1.44
CA TRP A 70 4.56 6.32 -2.80
C TRP A 70 3.67 5.09 -2.94
N MET A 71 4.06 3.97 -2.34
CA MET A 71 3.27 2.74 -2.27
C MET A 71 1.94 2.94 -1.54
N ALA A 72 1.93 3.69 -0.44
CA ALA A 72 0.73 3.97 0.35
C ALA A 72 -0.18 5.05 -0.24
N HIS A 73 0.33 5.87 -1.17
CA HIS A 73 -0.38 7.04 -1.68
C HIS A 73 -1.63 6.68 -2.49
N ALA A 74 -2.72 7.42 -2.26
CA ALA A 74 -4.06 7.09 -2.77
C ALA A 74 -4.23 7.13 -4.29
N GLY A 75 -3.29 7.73 -5.02
CA GLY A 75 -3.33 7.88 -6.48
C GLY A 75 -2.20 7.15 -7.21
N THR A 76 -1.38 6.38 -6.50
CA THR A 76 -0.31 5.59 -7.13
C THR A 76 -0.88 4.25 -7.58
N HIS A 77 -0.88 3.99 -8.89
CA HIS A 77 -1.12 2.67 -9.45
C HIS A 77 -0.06 1.68 -8.98
N VAL A 78 -0.50 0.58 -8.37
CA VAL A 78 0.37 -0.49 -7.89
C VAL A 78 0.03 -1.75 -8.66
N LEU A 79 1.03 -2.32 -9.32
CA LEU A 79 0.95 -3.60 -10.00
C LEU A 79 1.66 -4.66 -9.14
N LEU A 80 0.89 -5.49 -8.45
CA LEU A 80 1.39 -6.62 -7.67
C LEU A 80 1.88 -7.72 -8.61
N VAL A 81 3.11 -8.18 -8.37
CA VAL A 81 3.73 -9.30 -9.08
C VAL A 81 4.07 -10.37 -8.04
N ASP A 82 3.06 -11.13 -7.63
CA ASP A 82 3.16 -12.08 -6.50
C ASP A 82 3.51 -13.51 -6.92
N THR A 83 3.50 -13.78 -8.23
CA THR A 83 3.90 -15.07 -8.82
C THR A 83 5.38 -15.11 -9.15
N MET A 84 6.06 -16.17 -8.70
CA MET A 84 7.48 -16.39 -9.02
C MET A 84 7.66 -16.92 -10.46
N PRO A 85 8.74 -16.54 -11.18
CA PRO A 85 9.04 -17.12 -12.49
C PRO A 85 9.19 -18.64 -12.41
N THR A 86 8.57 -19.37 -13.34
CA THR A 86 8.48 -20.84 -13.31
C THR A 86 9.79 -21.54 -13.71
N LYS A 87 10.62 -20.89 -14.53
CA LYS A 87 11.78 -21.52 -15.20
C LYS A 87 13.14 -21.17 -14.60
N SER A 88 13.21 -20.36 -13.54
CA SER A 88 14.49 -20.12 -12.86
C SER A 88 14.75 -21.21 -11.82
N ARG A 89 15.95 -21.79 -11.82
CA ARG A 89 16.48 -22.49 -10.64
C ARG A 89 16.75 -21.44 -9.56
N HIS A 90 15.69 -21.04 -8.84
CA HIS A 90 15.82 -20.09 -7.74
C HIS A 90 16.43 -20.81 -6.53
N THR A 91 17.47 -20.22 -5.95
CA THR A 91 18.00 -20.67 -4.65
C THR A 91 17.04 -20.35 -3.50
N VAL A 92 16.12 -19.40 -3.70
CA VAL A 92 15.09 -19.02 -2.74
C VAL A 92 13.73 -19.58 -3.19
N SER A 93 13.34 -20.72 -2.63
CA SER A 93 12.10 -21.45 -2.95
C SER A 93 10.84 -20.89 -2.28
N ARG A 94 10.98 -19.89 -1.40
CA ARG A 94 9.85 -19.34 -0.64
C ARG A 94 8.88 -18.59 -1.54
N SER A 95 7.58 -18.87 -1.34
CA SER A 95 6.47 -18.15 -1.96
C SER A 95 6.51 -16.67 -1.60
N PHE A 96 5.91 -15.81 -2.43
CA PHE A 96 5.74 -14.39 -2.14
C PHE A 96 5.07 -14.16 -0.77
N SER A 97 4.00 -14.91 -0.48
CA SER A 97 3.22 -14.80 0.75
C SER A 97 3.98 -15.16 2.04
N SER A 98 5.11 -15.87 1.95
CA SER A 98 5.93 -16.23 3.12
C SER A 98 7.10 -15.26 3.36
N ARG A 99 7.22 -14.20 2.56
CA ARG A 99 8.26 -13.18 2.69
C ARG A 99 7.73 -11.99 3.48
N GLY A 100 8.43 -11.64 4.56
CA GLY A 100 8.01 -10.58 5.48
C GLY A 100 7.88 -9.20 4.81
N TRP A 101 8.83 -8.83 3.96
CA TRP A 101 8.76 -7.58 3.19
C TRP A 101 7.57 -7.56 2.22
N CYS A 102 7.33 -8.65 1.48
CA CYS A 102 6.18 -8.77 0.59
C CYS A 102 4.85 -8.63 1.33
N PHE A 103 4.74 -9.19 2.54
CA PHE A 103 3.58 -8.98 3.40
C PHE A 103 3.39 -7.49 3.75
N VAL A 104 4.46 -6.79 4.14
CA VAL A 104 4.40 -5.35 4.48
C VAL A 104 4.02 -4.52 3.27
N GLU A 105 4.61 -4.81 2.12
CA GLU A 105 4.37 -4.15 0.83
C GLU A 105 2.92 -4.29 0.37
N GLU A 106 2.34 -5.49 0.47
CA GLU A 106 0.93 -5.72 0.14
C GLU A 106 0.01 -4.88 1.04
N HIS A 107 0.32 -4.78 2.33
CA HIS A 107 -0.46 -3.96 3.27
C HIS A 107 -0.25 -2.47 3.05
N LEU A 108 0.96 -2.01 2.68
CA LEU A 108 1.24 -0.63 2.28
C LEU A 108 0.41 -0.24 1.04
N ALA A 109 0.45 -1.08 0.02
CA ALA A 109 -0.31 -0.91 -1.20
C ALA A 109 -1.83 -0.93 -0.97
N SER A 110 -2.27 -1.44 0.19
CA SER A 110 -3.68 -1.61 0.54
C SER A 110 -4.26 -0.50 1.42
N LEU A 111 -3.43 0.43 1.94
CA LEU A 111 -3.83 1.45 2.92
C LEU A 111 -4.98 2.33 2.44
N ILE A 112 -4.67 3.28 1.56
CA ILE A 112 -5.67 4.13 0.91
C ILE A 112 -5.36 4.07 -0.58
N LYS A 113 -6.34 3.67 -1.37
CA LYS A 113 -6.25 3.69 -2.83
C LYS A 113 -7.60 4.01 -3.41
N PHE A 114 -7.59 4.69 -4.55
CA PHE A 114 -8.76 4.72 -5.40
C PHE A 114 -9.19 3.31 -5.82
N PRO A 115 -10.48 3.11 -6.18
CA PRO A 115 -11.03 1.79 -6.43
C PRO A 115 -10.26 0.94 -7.45
N ASP A 116 -9.61 1.59 -8.39
CA ASP A 116 -9.17 1.08 -9.69
C ASP A 116 -7.65 1.06 -9.88
N ILE A 117 -6.85 1.17 -8.80
CA ILE A 117 -5.41 1.39 -8.93
C ILE A 117 -4.52 0.36 -8.20
N LEU A 118 -5.08 -0.70 -7.61
CA LEU A 118 -4.31 -1.83 -7.09
C LEU A 118 -4.59 -3.05 -7.96
N TRP A 119 -3.63 -3.46 -8.78
CA TRP A 119 -3.77 -4.49 -9.80
C TRP A 119 -2.93 -5.70 -9.45
N ASP A 120 -3.43 -6.89 -9.75
CA ASP A 120 -2.68 -8.14 -9.59
C ASP A 120 -2.34 -8.77 -10.95
N LEU A 121 -1.04 -8.87 -11.24
CA LEU A 121 -0.54 -9.52 -12.46
C LEU A 121 -0.93 -11.00 -12.53
N GLY A 122 -1.03 -11.69 -11.40
CA GLY A 122 -1.49 -13.08 -11.32
C GLY A 122 -2.91 -13.29 -11.84
N MET A 123 -3.71 -12.21 -11.95
CA MET A 123 -5.08 -12.24 -12.47
C MET A 123 -5.17 -11.87 -13.95
N HIS A 124 -4.10 -11.32 -14.54
CA HIS A 124 -4.05 -11.01 -15.97
C HIS A 124 -4.00 -12.31 -16.80
N ARG A 125 -4.72 -12.32 -17.92
CA ARG A 125 -4.77 -13.45 -18.85
C ARG A 125 -4.38 -12.99 -20.24
N THR A 126 -5.36 -12.62 -21.06
CA THR A 126 -5.20 -12.29 -22.47
C THR A 126 -5.78 -10.92 -22.82
N ALA A 127 -6.17 -10.11 -21.83
CA ALA A 127 -6.73 -8.80 -22.10
C ALA A 127 -5.65 -7.84 -22.62
N GLU A 128 -6.03 -7.06 -23.64
CA GLU A 128 -5.14 -6.10 -24.30
C GLU A 128 -5.58 -4.65 -24.08
N THR A 129 -6.87 -4.42 -23.80
CA THR A 129 -7.39 -3.08 -23.52
C THR A 129 -7.32 -2.73 -22.03
N TYR A 130 -7.14 -1.45 -21.70
CA TYR A 130 -7.07 -0.99 -20.31
C TYR A 130 -8.31 -1.39 -19.50
N ALA A 131 -9.51 -1.22 -20.06
CA ALA A 131 -10.76 -1.54 -19.38
C ALA A 131 -10.91 -3.04 -19.06
N GLU A 132 -10.50 -3.92 -19.98
CA GLU A 132 -10.54 -5.37 -19.75
C GLU A 132 -9.47 -5.82 -18.77
N ILE A 133 -8.26 -5.26 -18.88
CA ILE A 133 -7.15 -5.49 -17.94
C ILE A 133 -7.60 -5.09 -16.53
N LEU A 134 -8.17 -3.90 -16.38
CA LEU A 134 -8.72 -3.41 -15.12
C LEU A 134 -9.76 -4.39 -14.54
N LYS A 135 -10.73 -4.83 -15.35
CA LYS A 135 -11.77 -5.78 -14.93
C LYS A 135 -11.21 -7.14 -14.50
N GLN A 136 -10.12 -7.61 -15.11
CA GLN A 136 -9.46 -8.85 -14.73
C GLN A 136 -8.68 -8.70 -13.43
N MET A 137 -7.88 -7.64 -13.31
CA MET A 137 -6.90 -7.46 -12.24
C MET A 137 -7.50 -6.96 -10.93
N LEU A 138 -8.64 -6.25 -10.97
CA LEU A 138 -9.37 -5.83 -9.76
C LEU A 138 -10.13 -6.96 -9.06
N ARG A 139 -10.09 -8.18 -9.58
CA ARG A 139 -10.74 -9.34 -8.96
C ARG A 139 -10.05 -9.79 -7.67
N ARG A 140 -8.78 -9.42 -7.47
CA ARG A 140 -8.10 -9.70 -6.21
C ARG A 140 -8.66 -8.82 -5.11
N HIS A 141 -9.06 -9.47 -4.02
CA HIS A 141 -9.47 -8.77 -2.80
C HIS A 141 -8.26 -8.09 -2.16
N ARG A 142 -8.38 -6.78 -1.98
CA ARG A 142 -7.43 -5.97 -1.21
C ARG A 142 -7.67 -6.22 0.28
N PRO A 143 -6.66 -6.55 1.11
CA PRO A 143 -6.87 -6.67 2.56
C PRO A 143 -7.27 -5.32 3.16
N PRO A 144 -7.99 -5.31 4.30
CA PRO A 144 -8.21 -4.09 5.06
C PRO A 144 -6.86 -3.51 5.52
N PRO A 145 -6.74 -2.17 5.66
CA PRO A 145 -5.60 -1.58 6.35
C PRO A 145 -5.47 -2.18 7.74
N LEU A 146 -4.24 -2.48 8.16
CA LEU A 146 -3.94 -2.89 9.53
C LEU A 146 -3.43 -1.69 10.32
N SER A 147 -3.82 -1.60 11.59
CA SER A 147 -3.18 -0.63 12.47
C SER A 147 -1.70 -1.00 12.59
N PRO A 148 -0.79 -0.02 12.77
CA PRO A 148 0.62 -0.32 12.98
C PRO A 148 0.87 -1.32 14.12
N ASP A 149 0.09 -1.24 15.20
CA ASP A 149 0.16 -2.19 16.33
C ASP A 149 -0.24 -3.61 15.90
N ARG A 150 -1.32 -3.74 15.12
CA ARG A 150 -1.81 -5.03 14.61
C ARG A 150 -0.83 -5.64 13.61
N LEU A 151 -0.27 -4.84 12.71
CA LEU A 151 0.75 -5.27 11.77
C LEU A 151 2.00 -5.78 12.53
N ALA A 152 2.47 -5.03 13.53
CA ALA A 152 3.62 -5.44 14.34
C ALA A 152 3.39 -6.79 15.02
N LEU A 153 2.19 -7.02 15.57
CA LEU A 153 1.81 -8.30 16.14
C LEU A 153 1.85 -9.42 15.09
N LYS A 154 1.20 -9.23 13.93
CA LYS A 154 1.20 -10.25 12.86
C LYS A 154 2.59 -10.57 12.33
N LEU A 155 3.46 -9.58 12.18
CA LEU A 155 4.84 -9.78 11.73
C LEU A 155 5.65 -10.61 12.75
N ARG A 156 5.60 -10.21 14.03
CA ARG A 156 6.35 -10.91 15.09
C ARG A 156 5.84 -12.35 15.27
N GLU A 157 4.53 -12.55 15.23
CA GLU A 157 3.93 -13.88 15.29
C GLU A 157 4.28 -14.75 14.09
N GLY A 158 4.19 -14.20 12.87
CA GLY A 158 4.54 -14.90 11.64
C GLY A 158 6.02 -15.30 11.59
N VAL A 159 6.92 -14.45 12.08
CA VAL A 159 8.35 -14.79 12.19
C VAL A 159 8.57 -15.86 13.26
N ARG A 160 7.91 -15.75 14.42
CA ARG A 160 8.01 -16.73 15.51
C ARG A 160 7.50 -18.11 15.10
N SER A 161 6.42 -18.18 14.33
CA SER A 161 5.85 -19.45 13.84
C SER A 161 6.56 -20.00 12.59
N GLY A 162 7.44 -19.20 11.97
CA GLY A 162 8.08 -19.55 10.70
C GLY A 162 7.21 -19.34 9.45
N ALA A 163 5.99 -18.80 9.60
CA ALA A 163 5.11 -18.46 8.48
C ALA A 163 5.63 -17.29 7.63
N LEU A 164 6.35 -16.35 8.26
CA LEU A 164 7.00 -15.22 7.60
C LEU A 164 8.50 -15.27 7.83
N SER A 165 9.27 -14.83 6.84
CA SER A 165 10.71 -14.67 7.00
C SER A 165 11.18 -13.28 6.60
N PHE A 166 12.05 -12.75 7.44
CA PHE A 166 12.99 -11.68 7.13
C PHE A 166 14.40 -12.26 7.09
N SER A 167 15.35 -11.51 6.53
CA SER A 167 16.78 -11.87 6.52
C SER A 167 17.39 -11.67 7.91
N THR A 168 16.91 -10.69 8.68
CA THR A 168 17.36 -10.40 10.05
C THR A 168 16.19 -10.04 10.97
N ARG A 169 16.37 -10.18 12.29
CA ARG A 169 15.36 -9.73 13.27
C ARG A 169 15.17 -8.21 13.26
N THR A 170 16.24 -7.45 12.98
CA THR A 170 16.20 -5.98 12.92
C THR A 170 15.32 -5.46 11.79
N GLU A 171 15.17 -6.22 10.69
CA GLU A 171 14.27 -5.88 9.59
C GLU A 171 12.80 -5.89 10.01
N VAL A 172 12.38 -6.72 10.97
CA VAL A 172 11.00 -6.74 11.47
C VAL A 172 10.65 -5.38 12.06
N GLU A 173 11.49 -4.88 12.95
CA GLU A 173 11.25 -3.59 13.62
C GLU A 173 11.42 -2.42 12.66
N GLN A 174 12.29 -2.53 11.66
CA GLN A 174 12.40 -1.55 10.58
C GLN A 174 11.12 -1.51 9.73
N ALA A 175 10.59 -2.66 9.35
CA ALA A 175 9.36 -2.77 8.57
C ALA A 175 8.16 -2.17 9.31
N VAL A 176 8.04 -2.43 10.63
CA VAL A 176 7.01 -1.81 11.49
C VAL A 176 7.10 -0.29 11.46
N ARG A 177 8.31 0.29 11.67
CA ARG A 177 8.50 1.74 11.65
C ARG A 177 8.19 2.37 10.29
N LEU A 178 8.61 1.74 9.20
CA LEU A 178 8.33 2.22 7.84
C LEU A 178 6.83 2.17 7.55
N TYR A 179 6.17 1.09 7.95
CA TYR A 179 4.73 0.94 7.80
C TYR A 179 3.96 1.99 8.61
N GLU A 180 4.31 2.18 9.87
CA GLU A 180 3.67 3.18 10.75
C GLU A 180 3.77 4.59 10.16
N HIS A 181 4.97 4.98 9.73
CA HIS A 181 5.19 6.28 9.10
C HIS A 181 4.37 6.45 7.82
N ALA A 182 4.35 5.44 6.94
CA ALA A 182 3.58 5.47 5.71
C ALA A 182 2.07 5.46 5.97
N PHE A 183 1.60 4.68 6.96
CA PHE A 183 0.21 4.64 7.40
C PHE A 183 -0.25 6.03 7.81
N ILE A 184 0.44 6.64 8.79
CA ILE A 184 0.07 7.98 9.27
C ILE A 184 0.12 8.98 8.13
N SER A 185 1.22 9.03 7.38
CA SER A 185 1.39 9.97 6.26
C SER A 185 0.29 9.81 5.21
N ALA A 186 -0.12 8.59 4.88
CA ALA A 186 -1.12 8.36 3.84
C ALA A 186 -2.47 8.96 4.26
N PHE A 187 -2.94 8.65 5.46
CA PHE A 187 -4.21 9.19 5.94
C PHE A 187 -4.15 10.71 6.14
N THR A 188 -3.12 11.25 6.81
CA THR A 188 -3.09 12.68 7.17
C THR A 188 -2.83 13.61 5.99
N SER A 189 -2.13 13.16 4.95
CA SER A 189 -1.89 13.95 3.74
C SER A 189 -3.01 13.86 2.71
N PHE A 190 -4.02 13.02 2.89
CA PHE A 190 -5.05 12.77 1.88
C PHE A 190 -5.79 14.05 1.43
N LEU A 191 -6.19 14.90 2.37
CA LEU A 191 -6.92 16.13 2.06
C LEU A 191 -6.06 17.19 1.35
N GLU A 192 -4.75 17.19 1.65
CA GLU A 192 -3.78 18.07 0.99
C GLU A 192 -3.50 17.59 -0.43
N ALA A 193 -3.30 16.28 -0.61
CA ALA A 193 -3.05 15.66 -1.91
C ALA A 193 -4.27 15.74 -2.84
N TYR A 194 -5.48 15.75 -2.28
CA TYR A 194 -6.73 15.79 -3.06
C TYR A 194 -7.68 16.89 -2.57
N PRO A 195 -7.37 18.17 -2.83
CA PRO A 195 -8.22 19.28 -2.43
C PRO A 195 -9.65 19.11 -2.96
N GLY A 196 -10.63 19.20 -2.06
CA GLY A 196 -12.05 19.05 -2.39
C GLY A 196 -12.58 17.62 -2.29
N ARG A 197 -11.72 16.61 -2.09
CA ARG A 197 -12.16 15.27 -1.71
C ARG A 197 -12.23 15.15 -0.19
N THR A 198 -13.28 14.52 0.31
CA THR A 198 -13.46 14.19 1.74
C THR A 198 -13.68 12.70 1.95
N MET A 199 -13.75 11.90 0.88
CA MET A 199 -14.12 10.49 0.94
C MET A 199 -12.95 9.57 0.59
N ILE A 200 -12.73 8.57 1.44
CA ILE A 200 -11.84 7.43 1.20
C ILE A 200 -12.71 6.19 1.00
N PHE A 201 -12.46 5.44 -0.08
CA PHE A 201 -13.33 4.33 -0.51
C PHE A 201 -12.78 2.96 -0.10
N PHE A 202 -13.53 2.31 0.79
CA PHE A 202 -13.39 0.92 1.22
C PHE A 202 -14.64 0.12 0.82
N THR A 203 -15.12 0.33 -0.39
CA THR A 203 -16.31 -0.35 -0.93
C THR A 203 -15.95 -1.50 -1.86
N GLN A 204 -16.80 -2.53 -1.92
CA GLN A 204 -16.72 -3.66 -2.85
C GLN A 204 -15.38 -4.42 -2.81
N ARG A 205 -14.82 -4.55 -1.60
CA ARG A 205 -13.62 -5.33 -1.29
C ARG A 205 -13.91 -6.78 -0.91
N GLY A 206 -15.17 -7.14 -0.72
CA GLY A 206 -15.59 -8.49 -0.37
C GLY A 206 -15.38 -8.87 1.09
N TRP A 207 -15.08 -7.90 1.96
CA TRP A 207 -14.81 -8.10 3.38
C TRP A 207 -16.02 -8.63 4.15
N GLY A 208 -15.73 -9.37 5.22
CA GLY A 208 -16.69 -9.80 6.22
C GLY A 208 -16.43 -9.12 7.58
N ASP A 209 -17.05 -9.67 8.62
CA ASP A 209 -16.97 -9.11 9.96
C ASP A 209 -15.54 -9.08 10.51
N ALA A 210 -14.71 -10.08 10.22
CA ALA A 210 -13.33 -10.13 10.69
C ALA A 210 -12.52 -8.93 10.13
N GLU A 211 -12.60 -8.69 8.83
CA GLU A 211 -11.94 -7.55 8.20
C GLU A 211 -12.52 -6.20 8.64
N ALA A 212 -13.82 -6.13 8.94
CA ALA A 212 -14.42 -4.93 9.52
C ALA A 212 -13.83 -4.59 10.89
N HIS A 213 -13.52 -5.59 11.73
CA HIS A 213 -12.84 -5.37 13.01
C HIS A 213 -11.40 -4.89 12.81
N GLU A 214 -10.67 -5.47 11.85
CA GLU A 214 -9.30 -5.01 11.52
C GLU A 214 -9.30 -3.56 11.01
N LEU A 215 -10.26 -3.20 10.15
CA LEU A 215 -10.44 -1.81 9.72
C LEU A 215 -10.79 -0.91 10.91
N ALA A 216 -11.67 -1.34 11.82
CA ALA A 216 -12.03 -0.56 13.00
C ALA A 216 -10.82 -0.27 13.91
N GLU A 217 -9.89 -1.21 14.08
CA GLU A 217 -8.63 -0.97 14.78
C GLU A 217 -7.78 0.10 14.09
N SER A 218 -7.66 0.03 12.77
CA SER A 218 -6.96 1.04 11.96
C SER A 218 -7.60 2.42 12.09
N LEU A 219 -8.93 2.49 12.06
CA LEU A 219 -9.70 3.72 12.21
C LEU A 219 -9.52 4.33 13.61
N ARG A 220 -9.52 3.51 14.68
CA ARG A 220 -9.21 3.99 16.04
C ARG A 220 -7.79 4.53 16.12
N TYR A 221 -6.83 3.80 15.55
CA TYR A 221 -5.43 4.19 15.56
C TYR A 221 -5.22 5.56 14.93
N ILE A 222 -5.84 5.81 13.77
CA ILE A 222 -5.77 7.10 13.10
C ILE A 222 -6.63 8.16 13.80
N ALA A 223 -7.82 7.85 14.31
CA ALA A 223 -8.66 8.81 15.03
C ALA A 223 -7.94 9.44 16.23
N ALA A 224 -7.16 8.65 16.97
CA ALA A 224 -6.34 9.11 18.10
C ALA A 224 -5.18 10.04 17.70
N ARG A 225 -4.78 10.02 16.41
CA ARG A 225 -3.62 10.76 15.87
C ARG A 225 -4.01 11.77 14.79
N TRP A 226 -5.28 11.75 14.37
CA TRP A 226 -5.83 12.66 13.38
C TRP A 226 -5.65 14.07 13.92
N PRO A 227 -5.13 15.02 13.13
CA PRO A 227 -4.87 16.34 13.65
C PRO A 227 -6.18 16.89 14.24
N GLN A 228 -6.13 17.20 15.54
CA GLN A 228 -7.01 18.22 16.08
C GLN A 228 -6.71 19.48 15.25
N ALA A 229 -7.75 20.26 14.91
CA ALA A 229 -7.55 21.56 14.27
C ALA A 229 -6.34 22.26 14.95
N PRO A 230 -5.40 22.86 14.19
CA PRO A 230 -4.19 23.42 14.77
C PRO A 230 -4.58 24.36 15.90
N LYS A 231 -4.24 23.98 17.14
CA LYS A 231 -4.27 24.90 18.27
C LYS A 231 -3.08 25.81 18.09
N GLU A 232 -3.37 26.99 17.53
CA GLU A 232 -2.47 28.13 17.35
C GLU A 232 -1.38 27.97 16.28
N ALA A 233 -1.37 28.93 15.35
CA ALA A 233 -0.29 29.11 14.40
C ALA A 233 0.98 29.56 15.16
N ALA A 234 2.04 28.75 15.12
CA ALA A 234 3.34 29.18 15.61
C ALA A 234 3.83 30.39 14.79
N PRO A 235 4.26 31.49 15.42
CA PRO A 235 4.77 32.65 14.70
C PRO A 235 6.17 32.32 14.16
N GLY A 236 6.33 32.25 12.84
CA GLY A 236 7.66 32.36 12.21
C GLY A 236 8.07 31.32 11.17
N GLY A 237 7.25 30.33 10.81
CA GLY A 237 7.56 29.41 9.71
C GLY A 237 7.02 29.89 8.36
N SER A 238 7.87 30.22 7.39
CA SER A 238 7.48 30.69 6.05
C SER A 238 6.90 29.61 5.12
N GLY A 239 6.61 28.42 5.62
CA GLY A 239 5.74 27.45 4.95
C GLY A 239 4.32 27.62 5.47
N THR A 240 3.47 28.36 4.76
CA THR A 240 2.07 28.53 5.15
C THR A 240 1.33 27.20 5.01
N PHE A 241 1.31 26.38 6.06
CA PHE A 241 0.22 25.44 6.31
C PHE A 241 -1.04 26.28 6.49
N ARG A 242 -1.75 26.57 5.40
CA ARG A 242 -3.09 27.15 5.52
C ARG A 242 -3.95 26.13 6.22
N ALA A 243 -4.38 26.46 7.43
CA ALA A 243 -5.42 25.73 8.14
C ALA A 243 -6.69 25.74 7.29
N THR A 244 -6.84 24.76 6.41
CA THR A 244 -8.16 24.37 5.92
C THR A 244 -8.87 23.84 7.15
N GLY A 245 -9.79 24.62 7.74
CA GLY A 245 -10.53 24.26 8.94
C GLY A 245 -10.95 22.80 8.90
N ALA A 246 -10.74 22.07 10.00
CA ALA A 246 -10.75 20.60 10.07
C ALA A 246 -11.84 20.00 9.17
N LYS A 247 -11.44 19.63 7.94
CA LYS A 247 -12.36 19.02 6.99
C LYS A 247 -12.55 17.59 7.44
N GLU A 248 -13.81 17.25 7.64
CA GLU A 248 -14.22 15.89 7.99
C GLU A 248 -13.80 14.92 6.89
N ILE A 249 -13.21 13.79 7.28
CA ILE A 249 -12.98 12.65 6.38
C ILE A 249 -14.07 11.62 6.60
N ILE A 250 -14.62 11.14 5.50
CA ILE A 250 -15.62 10.11 5.43
C ILE A 250 -14.98 8.85 4.84
N PHE A 251 -14.97 7.79 5.61
CA PHE A 251 -14.67 6.44 5.14
C PHE A 251 -15.96 5.82 4.62
N ALA A 252 -16.06 5.67 3.30
CA ALA A 252 -17.15 4.93 2.68
C ALA A 252 -16.83 3.45 2.76
N VAL A 253 -17.50 2.71 3.65
CA VAL A 253 -17.24 1.30 3.93
C VAL A 253 -18.49 0.50 3.61
N SER A 254 -18.44 -0.31 2.54
CA SER A 254 -19.58 -1.12 2.15
C SER A 254 -19.14 -2.34 1.36
N ASP A 255 -19.51 -3.52 1.83
CA ASP A 255 -19.31 -4.79 1.13
C ASP A 255 -20.62 -5.53 0.91
N GLY A 256 -21.64 -4.75 0.53
CA GLY A 256 -23.01 -5.23 0.46
C GLY A 256 -23.57 -5.49 1.86
N ASN A 257 -24.44 -6.50 1.99
CA ASN A 257 -25.04 -6.92 3.26
C ASN A 257 -24.15 -7.86 4.09
N LYS A 258 -22.84 -7.92 3.79
CA LYS A 258 -21.91 -8.86 4.44
C LYS A 258 -21.57 -8.51 5.89
N PHE A 259 -21.59 -7.22 6.25
CA PHE A 259 -21.33 -6.83 7.64
C PHE A 259 -22.57 -7.02 8.50
N SER A 260 -22.39 -7.72 9.62
CA SER A 260 -23.38 -7.79 10.67
C SER A 260 -23.67 -6.41 11.27
N LYS A 261 -24.78 -6.29 12.00
CA LYS A 261 -25.11 -5.07 12.74
C LYS A 261 -24.02 -4.70 13.75
N GLU A 262 -23.41 -5.71 14.38
CA GLU A 262 -22.33 -5.55 15.34
C GLU A 262 -21.06 -5.02 14.67
N ALA A 263 -20.64 -5.63 13.55
CA ALA A 263 -19.47 -5.14 12.80
C ALA A 263 -19.64 -3.67 12.33
N LYS A 264 -20.85 -3.30 11.89
CA LYS A 264 -21.16 -1.90 11.54
C LYS A 264 -21.08 -0.98 12.76
N ALA A 265 -21.62 -1.39 13.91
CA ALA A 265 -21.53 -0.63 15.14
C ALA A 265 -20.07 -0.42 15.57
N THR A 266 -19.24 -1.47 15.51
CA THR A 266 -17.81 -1.41 15.82
C THR A 266 -17.06 -0.40 14.93
N LEU A 267 -17.39 -0.32 13.64
CA LEU A 267 -16.81 0.67 12.73
C LEU A 267 -17.23 2.10 13.07
N HIS A 268 -18.50 2.33 13.44
CA HIS A 268 -18.96 3.65 13.87
C HIS A 268 -18.35 4.07 15.22
N ASP A 269 -18.27 3.16 16.17
CA ASP A 269 -17.66 3.41 17.48
C ASP A 269 -16.16 3.71 17.37
N ALA A 270 -15.47 3.10 16.39
CA ALA A 270 -14.04 3.34 16.14
C ALA A 270 -13.68 4.80 15.84
N VAL A 271 -14.61 5.58 15.31
CA VAL A 271 -14.40 6.99 14.96
C VAL A 271 -15.23 7.96 15.81
N LYS A 272 -15.97 7.45 16.80
CA LYS A 272 -16.86 8.24 17.64
C LYS A 272 -16.09 9.31 18.41
N GLY A 273 -16.57 10.56 18.37
CA GLY A 273 -15.93 11.70 19.02
C GLY A 273 -14.70 12.25 18.30
N SER A 274 -14.40 11.76 17.08
CA SER A 274 -13.33 12.30 16.22
C SER A 274 -13.90 13.12 15.04
N HIS A 275 -13.02 13.69 14.22
CA HIS A 275 -13.37 14.35 12.94
C HIS A 275 -13.51 13.36 11.77
N LEU A 276 -13.53 12.06 12.07
CA LEU A 276 -13.68 10.99 11.09
C LEU A 276 -15.09 10.44 11.15
N LYS A 277 -15.64 10.05 10.00
CA LYS A 277 -16.94 9.39 9.88
C LYS A 277 -16.83 8.11 9.08
N VAL A 278 -17.67 7.13 9.42
CA VAL A 278 -17.92 5.95 8.59
C VAL A 278 -19.31 6.10 7.97
N ARG A 279 -19.43 5.80 6.69
CA ARG A 279 -20.69 5.76 5.93
C ARG A 279 -20.81 4.46 5.15
#